data_AF-A0A1W6KQM3-F1
#
_entry.id   AF-A0A1W6KQM3-F1
#
_cell.length_a   1.000
_cell.length_b   1.000
_cell.length_c   1.000
_cell.angle_alpha   90.00
_cell.angle_beta   90.00
_cell.angle_gamma   90.00
#
_symmetry.space_group_name_H-M   'P 1'
#
loop_
_entity.id
_entity.type
_entity.pdbx_description
1 polymer ?
#
loop_
_entity_poly.entity_id
_entity_poly.type
_entity_poly.pdbx_seq_one_letter_code
_entity_poly.pdbx_strand_id
1 'polypeptide(L)'
;MIDAALAELAGGEDKSTRILREVYTSEREIAADGKHPRKVSRLDRQSRSVITAKRRKLAAMRHAGEIDDDVFHMLEQELDWAELAVLPPGRDEIVES
;
A
#
# COMPACT_ATOMS: atom_id res chain seq x y z
N MET A 1 14.10 10.72 0.27
CA MET A 1 12.67 10.69 0.67
C MET A 1 12.45 9.91 1.95
N ILE A 2 12.89 8.64 2.07
CA ILE A 2 12.70 7.83 3.30
C ILE A 2 13.32 8.51 4.55
N ASP A 3 14.54 9.05 4.45
CA ASP A 3 15.17 9.74 5.59
C ASP A 3 14.40 11.00 6.04
N ALA A 4 13.74 11.70 5.11
CA ALA A 4 12.90 12.85 5.44
C ALA A 4 11.64 12.43 6.21
N ALA A 5 11.01 11.31 5.82
CA ALA A 5 9.89 10.74 6.57
C ALA A 5 10.30 10.31 7.99
N LEU A 6 11.48 9.70 8.15
CA LEU A 6 11.99 9.33 9.47
C LEU A 6 12.31 10.54 10.34
N ALA A 7 12.84 11.62 9.75
CA ALA A 7 13.11 12.87 10.46
C ALA A 7 11.82 13.52 10.98
N GLU A 8 10.76 13.57 10.17
CA GLU A 8 9.45 14.07 10.59
C GLU A 8 8.88 13.26 11.76
N LEU A 9 9.03 11.93 11.70
CA LEU A 9 8.53 11.02 12.72
C LEU A 9 9.38 11.04 14.01
N ALA A 10 10.55 11.69 14.06
CA ALA A 10 11.47 11.59 15.19
C ALA A 10 10.90 12.16 16.51
N GLY A 11 9.99 13.15 16.44
CA GLY A 11 9.47 13.83 17.62
C GLY A 11 8.22 13.21 18.25
N GLY A 12 7.55 12.26 17.58
CA GLY A 12 6.28 11.69 18.05
C GLY A 12 6.43 10.38 18.82
N GLU A 13 5.62 10.20 19.85
CA GLU A 13 5.59 8.99 20.70
C GLU A 13 4.24 8.26 20.69
N ASP A 14 3.28 8.75 19.91
CA ASP A 14 2.01 8.07 19.76
C ASP A 14 2.18 6.76 18.96
N LYS A 15 1.19 5.89 19.08
CA LYS A 15 1.20 4.57 18.44
C LYS A 15 1.37 4.64 16.92
N SER A 16 0.74 5.61 16.26
CA SER A 16 0.81 5.72 14.80
C SER A 16 2.20 6.14 14.34
N THR A 17 2.85 7.08 15.06
CA THR A 17 4.23 7.47 14.80
C THR A 17 5.19 6.29 14.93
N ARG A 18 5.06 5.48 15.99
CA ARG A 18 5.91 4.29 16.18
C ARG A 18 5.76 3.28 15.04
N ILE A 19 4.52 2.99 14.64
CA ILE A 19 4.24 2.09 13.51
C ILE A 19 4.90 2.61 12.23
N LEU A 20 4.68 3.88 11.89
CA LEU A 20 5.27 4.45 10.67
C LEU A 20 6.80 4.47 10.72
N ARG A 21 7.40 4.73 11.88
CA ARG A 21 8.85 4.68 12.06
C ARG A 21 9.41 3.28 11.81
N GLU A 22 8.75 2.24 12.32
CA GLU A 22 9.12 0.85 12.04
C GLU A 22 9.02 0.51 10.55
N VAL A 23 7.94 0.94 9.89
CA VAL A 23 7.76 0.75 8.45
C VAL A 23 8.90 1.40 7.67
N TYR A 24 9.12 2.70 7.84
CA TYR A 24 10.14 3.42 7.08
C TYR A 24 11.57 2.99 7.42
N THR A 25 11.82 2.52 8.65
CA THR A 25 13.13 1.95 9.02
C THR A 25 13.38 0.66 8.24
N SER A 26 12.38 -0.24 8.18
CA SER A 26 12.49 -1.47 7.39
C SER A 26 12.66 -1.18 5.90
N GLU A 27 11.94 -0.20 5.35
CA GLU A 27 12.12 0.22 3.96
C GLU A 27 13.52 0.77 3.69
N ARG A 28 14.08 1.55 4.63
CA ARG A 28 15.44 2.08 4.54
C ARG A 28 16.49 0.97 4.51
N GLU A 29 16.33 -0.06 5.33
CA GLU A 29 17.22 -1.23 5.35
C GLU A 29 17.15 -2.00 4.02
N ILE A 30 15.93 -2.23 3.50
CA ILE A 30 15.73 -2.89 2.21
C ILE A 30 16.36 -2.07 1.06
N ALA A 31 16.19 -0.75 1.10
CA ALA A 31 16.77 0.15 0.10
C ALA A 31 18.31 0.18 0.18
N ALA A 32 18.88 0.14 1.39
CA ALA A 32 20.32 0.05 1.59
C ALA A 32 20.92 -1.25 1.02
N ASP A 33 20.15 -2.34 1.00
CA ASP A 33 20.46 -3.60 0.32
C ASP A 33 20.36 -3.53 -1.23
N GLY A 34 20.04 -2.36 -1.81
CA GLY A 34 19.83 -2.19 -3.25
C GLY A 34 18.55 -2.83 -3.78
N LYS A 35 17.61 -3.18 -2.90
CA LYS A 35 16.31 -3.77 -3.25
C LYS A 35 15.21 -2.71 -3.12
N HIS A 36 14.14 -2.87 -3.89
CA HIS A 36 12.98 -2.01 -3.74
C HIS A 36 12.02 -2.56 -2.66
N PRO A 37 11.58 -1.76 -1.67
CA PRO A 37 10.63 -2.18 -0.63
C PRO A 37 9.40 -2.90 -1.18
N ARG A 38 8.68 -2.30 -2.13
CA ARG A 38 7.51 -2.92 -2.80
C ARG A 38 7.76 -4.29 -3.43
N LYS A 39 9.01 -4.60 -3.78
CA LYS A 39 9.41 -5.89 -4.36
C LYS A 39 9.59 -6.99 -3.31
N VAL A 40 10.16 -6.66 -2.15
CA VAL A 40 10.63 -7.68 -1.18
C VAL A 40 10.02 -7.58 0.21
N SER A 41 9.41 -6.43 0.56
CA SER A 41 8.79 -6.19 1.85
C SER A 41 7.67 -7.18 2.14
N ARG A 42 7.68 -7.73 3.36
CA ARG A 42 6.58 -8.57 3.87
C ARG A 42 5.31 -7.75 4.04
N LEU A 43 5.43 -6.48 4.43
CA LEU A 43 4.31 -5.56 4.58
C LEU A 43 3.57 -5.40 3.24
N ASP A 44 4.29 -5.07 2.17
CA ASP A 44 3.68 -4.89 0.85
C ASP A 44 3.05 -6.19 0.32
N ARG A 45 3.68 -7.34 0.60
CA ARG A 45 3.09 -8.65 0.30
C ARG A 45 1.77 -8.85 1.03
N GLN A 46 1.72 -8.51 2.31
CA GLN A 46 0.51 -8.62 3.12
C GLN A 46 -0.58 -7.66 2.63
N SER A 47 -0.22 -6.40 2.31
CA SER A 47 -1.14 -5.40 1.77
C SER A 47 -1.77 -5.88 0.47
N ARG A 48 -1.00 -6.46 -0.46
CA ARG A 48 -1.53 -7.08 -1.69
C ARG A 48 -2.53 -8.21 -1.41
N SER A 49 -2.25 -9.04 -0.40
CA SER A 49 -3.19 -10.09 0.02
C SER A 49 -4.50 -9.52 0.57
N VAL A 50 -4.42 -8.43 1.34
CA VAL A 50 -5.59 -7.73 1.88
C VAL A 50 -6.41 -7.10 0.75
N ILE A 51 -5.78 -6.45 -0.22
CA ILE A 51 -6.45 -5.87 -1.40
C ILE A 51 -7.17 -6.95 -2.20
N THR A 52 -6.51 -8.09 -2.44
CA THR A 52 -7.13 -9.24 -3.12
C THR A 52 -8.38 -9.73 -2.38
N ALA A 53 -8.33 -9.81 -1.04
CA ALA A 53 -9.48 -10.20 -0.24
C ALA A 53 -10.62 -9.16 -0.31
N LYS A 54 -10.29 -7.87 -0.26
CA LYS A 54 -11.27 -6.77 -0.43
C LYS A 54 -11.95 -6.84 -1.80
N ARG A 55 -11.21 -7.02 -2.91
CA ARG A 55 -11.79 -7.17 -4.25
C ARG A 55 -12.77 -8.34 -4.34
N ARG A 56 -12.43 -9.50 -3.75
CA ARG A 56 -13.32 -10.66 -3.71
C ARG A 56 -14.63 -10.35 -2.97
N LYS A 57 -14.55 -9.67 -1.82
CA LYS A 57 -15.75 -9.27 -1.08
C LYS A 57 -16.57 -8.25 -1.87
N LEU A 58 -15.94 -7.25 -2.49
CA LEU A 58 -16.63 -6.26 -3.32
C LEU A 58 -17.40 -6.91 -4.48
N ALA A 59 -16.76 -7.83 -5.21
CA ALA A 59 -17.40 -8.58 -6.29
C ALA A 59 -18.59 -9.43 -5.79
N ALA A 60 -18.45 -10.07 -4.62
CA ALA A 60 -19.54 -10.83 -4.01
C ALA A 60 -20.73 -9.93 -3.63
N MET A 61 -20.48 -8.74 -3.08
CA MET A 61 -21.52 -7.76 -2.75
C MET A 61 -22.26 -7.29 -4.01
N ARG A 62 -21.52 -7.00 -5.10
CA ARG A 62 -22.12 -6.61 -6.39
C ARG A 62 -22.98 -7.72 -6.99
N HIS A 63 -22.54 -8.98 -6.90
CA HIS A 63 -23.28 -10.14 -7.39
C HIS A 63 -24.55 -10.42 -6.57
N ALA A 64 -24.50 -10.19 -5.25
CA ALA A 64 -25.64 -10.35 -4.36
C ALA A 64 -26.65 -9.18 -4.43
N GLY A 65 -26.33 -8.10 -5.16
CA GLY A 65 -27.16 -6.89 -5.20
C GLY A 65 -27.15 -6.10 -3.89
N GLU A 66 -26.11 -6.28 -3.05
CA GLU A 66 -25.95 -5.55 -1.79
C GLU A 66 -25.51 -4.10 -2.01
N ILE A 67 -24.97 -3.79 -3.20
CA ILE A 67 -24.51 -2.46 -3.59
C ILE A 67 -24.92 -2.13 -5.03
N ASP A 68 -25.17 -0.85 -5.26
CA ASP A 68 -25.43 -0.28 -6.57
C ASP A 68 -24.14 -0.22 -7.41
N ASP A 69 -24.33 -0.01 -8.72
CA ASP A 69 -23.27 -0.04 -9.73
C ASP A 69 -22.26 1.11 -9.59
N ASP A 70 -22.76 2.31 -9.26
CA ASP A 70 -21.96 3.50 -9.01
C ASP A 70 -21.10 3.35 -7.73
N VAL A 71 -21.69 2.81 -6.66
CA VAL A 71 -20.98 2.48 -5.42
C VAL A 71 -19.89 1.44 -5.68
N PHE A 72 -20.19 0.41 -6.49
CA PHE A 72 -19.20 -0.58 -6.88
C PHE A 72 -18.00 0.06 -7.60
N HIS A 73 -18.23 0.90 -8.62
CA HIS A 73 -17.15 1.53 -9.37
C HIS A 73 -16.32 2.52 -8.54
N MET A 74 -16.94 3.25 -7.61
CA MET A 74 -16.21 4.10 -6.68
C MET A 74 -15.26 3.29 -5.78
N LEU A 75 -15.74 2.16 -5.22
CA LEU A 75 -14.92 1.28 -4.39
C LEU A 75 -13.86 0.53 -5.19
N GLU A 76 -14.16 0.18 -6.45
CA GLU A 76 -13.19 -0.40 -7.39
C GLU A 76 -12.02 0.56 -7.61
N GLN A 77 -12.31 1.83 -7.88
CA GLN A 77 -11.29 2.87 -8.06
C GLN A 77 -10.44 3.08 -6.80
N GLU A 78 -11.04 3.07 -5.60
CA GLU A 78 -10.28 3.13 -4.34
C GLU A 78 -9.29 1.96 -4.23
N LEU A 79 -9.72 0.75 -4.59
CA LEU A 79 -8.87 -0.44 -4.56
C LEU A 79 -7.79 -0.41 -5.64
N ASP A 80 -8.04 0.19 -6.81
CA ASP A 80 -7.04 0.40 -7.85
C ASP A 80 -5.90 1.30 -7.34
N TRP A 81 -6.23 2.42 -6.68
CA TRP A 81 -5.23 3.30 -6.06
C TRP A 81 -4.44 2.60 -4.96
N ALA A 82 -5.14 1.83 -4.11
CA ALA A 82 -4.49 1.04 -3.06
C ALA A 82 -3.54 -0.02 -3.65
N GLU A 83 -3.89 -0.62 -4.78
CA GLU A 83 -3.05 -1.59 -5.49
C GLU A 83 -1.81 -0.94 -6.08
N LEU A 84 -1.96 0.20 -6.77
CA LEU A 84 -0.85 0.99 -7.31
C LEU A 84 0.19 1.34 -6.23
N ALA A 85 -0.26 1.67 -5.02
CA ALA A 85 0.64 2.01 -3.90
C ALA A 85 1.56 0.86 -3.46
N VAL A 86 1.20 -0.40 -3.76
CA VAL A 86 1.94 -1.60 -3.32
C VAL A 86 2.44 -2.47 -4.47
N LEU A 87 2.29 -2.01 -5.72
CA LEU A 87 2.81 -2.71 -6.88
C LEU A 87 4.34 -2.75 -6.86
N PRO A 88 4.97 -3.91 -7.14
CA PRO A 88 6.41 -3.98 -7.35
C PRO A 88 6.83 -3.06 -8.52
N PRO A 89 8.00 -2.41 -8.43
CA PRO A 89 8.52 -1.60 -9.54
C PRO A 89 8.73 -2.45 -10.80
N GLY A 90 8.59 -1.83 -11.97
CA GLY A 90 8.78 -2.47 -13.27
C GLY A 90 7.56 -3.22 -13.83
N ARG A 91 6.39 -3.12 -13.19
CA ARG A 91 5.13 -3.63 -13.76
C ARG A 91 4.35 -2.56 -14.53
N ASP A 92 4.32 -1.34 -14.00
CA ASP A 92 3.73 -0.14 -14.60
C ASP A 92 4.53 1.10 -14.13
N GLU A 93 5.75 1.30 -14.65
CA GLU A 93 6.54 2.49 -14.30
C GLU A 93 5.91 3.75 -14.91
N ILE A 94 5.28 4.57 -14.06
CA ILE A 94 5.14 5.99 -14.34
C ILE A 94 6.52 6.59 -14.07
N VAL A 95 7.27 6.87 -15.14
CA VAL A 95 8.52 7.63 -15.07
C VAL A 95 8.14 9.06 -14.72
N GLU A 96 8.24 9.43 -13.45
CA GLU A 96 8.27 10.84 -13.06
C GLU A 96 9.62 11.42 -13.55
N SER A 97 9.55 12.27 -14.58
CA SER A 97 10.68 13.05 -15.10
C SER A 97 10.81 14.37 -14.36
#